data_AF-A0AAW2F3S3-F1
#
_entry.id   AF-A0AAW2F3S3-F1
#
_cell.length_a   1.000
_cell.length_b   1.000
_cell.length_c   1.000
_cell.angle_alpha   90.00
_cell.angle_beta   90.00
_cell.angle_gamma   90.00
#
_symmetry.space_group_name_H-M   'P 1'
#
loop_
_entity.id
_entity.type
_entity.pdbx_description
1 polymer ?
#
loop_
_entity_poly.entity_id
_entity_poly.type
_entity_poly.pdbx_seq_one_letter_code
_entity_poly.pdbx_strand_id
1 'polypeptide(L)'
;MQHITHTLPLKIFPQKITVNNDIYLLVGIVHYSSRSNVSVGHYTAYALYGNNWVLFDDLLANFTHVNEDSIINPTICLYVKQKIQ
;
A
#
# COMPACT_ATOMS: atom_id res chain seq x y z
N MET A 1 23.30 4.85 -11.33
CA MET A 1 22.43 3.68 -11.13
C MET A 1 21.02 4.21 -10.95
N GLN A 2 20.16 4.12 -11.97
CA GLN A 2 18.79 4.66 -11.90
C GLN A 2 17.95 3.69 -11.07
N HIS A 3 17.50 4.12 -9.89
CA HIS A 3 16.45 3.39 -9.17
C HIS A 3 15.16 3.57 -9.94
N ILE A 4 14.71 2.53 -10.62
CA ILE A 4 13.38 2.50 -11.21
C ILE A 4 12.40 2.38 -10.04
N THR A 5 11.82 3.50 -9.62
CA THR A 5 10.66 3.50 -8.75
C THR A 5 9.49 2.98 -9.57
N HIS A 6 9.18 1.69 -9.40
CA HIS A 6 8.04 1.07 -10.06
C HIS A 6 6.75 1.56 -9.37
N THR A 7 6.29 2.73 -9.79
CA THR A 7 4.96 3.23 -9.45
C THR A 7 3.91 2.44 -10.21
N LEU A 8 2.97 1.84 -9.49
CA LEU A 8 1.96 0.97 -10.07
C LEU A 8 0.57 1.27 -9.47
N PRO A 9 -0.54 1.11 -10.21
CA PRO A 9 -1.88 1.31 -9.67
C PRO A 9 -2.20 0.33 -8.53
N LEU A 10 -2.95 0.75 -7.51
CA LEU A 10 -3.32 -0.09 -6.36
C LEU A 10 -3.93 -1.45 -6.76
N LYS A 11 -4.75 -1.48 -7.82
CA LYS A 11 -5.42 -2.71 -8.28
C LYS A 11 -4.50 -3.83 -8.73
N ILE A 12 -3.26 -3.52 -9.08
CA ILE A 12 -2.32 -4.54 -9.56
C ILE A 12 -1.69 -5.33 -8.42
N PHE A 13 -1.80 -4.85 -7.18
CA PHE A 13 -1.30 -5.55 -6.01
C PHE A 13 -2.23 -6.70 -5.66
N PRO A 14 -1.72 -7.94 -5.48
CA PRO A 14 -2.54 -9.09 -5.16
C PRO A 14 -3.32 -8.86 -3.87
N GLN A 15 -4.65 -8.77 -3.97
CA GLN A 15 -5.50 -8.61 -2.79
C GLN A 15 -5.49 -9.86 -1.89
N LYS A 16 -5.14 -11.00 -2.48
CA LYS A 16 -5.04 -12.29 -1.82
C LYS A 16 -3.80 -13.03 -2.29
N ILE A 17 -3.04 -13.58 -1.35
CA ILE A 17 -1.91 -14.47 -1.62
C ILE A 17 -2.08 -15.77 -0.83
N THR A 18 -1.42 -16.82 -1.30
CA THR A 18 -1.36 -18.11 -0.62
C THR A 18 0.09 -18.39 -0.23
N VAL A 19 0.33 -18.65 1.05
CA VAL A 19 1.66 -19.01 1.58
C VAL A 19 1.48 -20.21 2.49
N ASN A 20 2.16 -21.32 2.20
CA ASN A 20 2.08 -22.57 2.99
C ASN A 20 0.63 -23.05 3.24
N ASN A 21 -0.21 -23.06 2.20
CA ASN A 21 -1.65 -23.40 2.23
C ASN A 21 -2.54 -22.45 3.07
N ASP A 22 -1.95 -21.42 3.67
CA ASP A 22 -2.71 -20.37 4.34
C ASP A 22 -2.99 -19.23 3.37
N ILE A 23 -4.20 -18.69 3.46
CA ILE A 23 -4.62 -17.53 2.69
C ILE A 23 -4.32 -16.27 3.49
N TYR A 24 -3.74 -15.27 2.85
CA TYR A 24 -3.54 -13.95 3.41
C TYR A 24 -4.17 -12.87 2.53
N LEU A 25 -4.73 -11.86 3.17
CA LEU A 25 -5.37 -10.71 2.52
C LEU A 25 -4.49 -9.48 2.68
N LEU A 26 -4.34 -8.73 1.60
CA LEU A 26 -3.65 -7.45 1.61
C LEU A 26 -4.49 -6.44 2.41
N VAL A 27 -3.89 -5.80 3.41
CA VAL A 27 -4.58 -4.82 4.27
C VAL A 27 -3.86 -3.49 4.35
N GLY A 28 -2.62 -3.41 3.88
CA GLY A 28 -1.88 -2.16 3.88
C GLY A 28 -0.70 -2.16 2.91
N ILE A 29 -0.35 -0.99 2.41
CA ILE A 29 0.85 -0.74 1.63
C ILE A 29 1.49 0.54 2.15
N VAL A 30 2.76 0.45 2.56
CA VAL A 30 3.60 1.61 2.83
C VAL A 30 4.11 2.13 1.49
N HIS A 31 3.79 3.39 1.22
CA HIS A 31 4.10 4.12 0.01
C HIS A 31 5.26 5.07 0.26
N TYR A 32 6.23 5.12 -0.65
CA TYR A 32 7.30 6.12 -0.62
C TYR A 32 7.11 7.15 -1.71
N SER A 33 7.09 8.43 -1.35
CA SER A 33 7.10 9.54 -2.30
C SER A 33 8.36 10.38 -2.12
N SER A 34 8.94 10.86 -3.22
CA SER A 34 9.97 11.88 -3.17
C SER A 34 9.81 12.83 -4.34
N ARG A 35 10.13 14.10 -4.12
CA ARG A 35 10.01 15.15 -5.14
C ARG A 35 11.19 15.15 -6.13
N SER A 36 12.25 14.37 -5.89
CA SER A 36 13.41 14.22 -6.79
C SER A 36 14.32 13.04 -6.39
N ASN A 37 15.37 12.75 -7.17
CA ASN A 37 16.37 11.69 -6.94
C ASN A 37 17.28 11.93 -5.70
N VAL A 38 16.72 12.45 -4.60
CA VAL A 38 17.42 12.69 -3.34
C VAL A 38 17.13 11.55 -2.37
N SER A 39 18.10 11.30 -1.48
CA SER A 39 18.04 10.34 -0.38
C SER A 39 17.02 10.69 0.72
N VAL A 40 16.16 11.67 0.48
CA VAL A 40 15.12 12.13 1.41
C VAL A 40 13.77 12.03 0.69
N GLY A 41 12.81 11.42 1.36
CA GLY A 41 11.44 11.34 0.89
C GLY A 41 10.47 11.17 2.06
N HIS A 42 9.23 10.88 1.72
CA HIS A 42 8.11 10.83 2.64
C HIS A 42 7.39 9.48 2.53
N TYR A 43 7.03 8.92 3.68
CA TYR A 43 6.30 7.66 3.75
C TYR A 43 4.85 7.91 4.15
N THR A 44 3.94 7.34 3.40
CA THR A 44 2.51 7.34 3.71
C THR A 44 1.98 5.91 3.67
N ALA A 45 0.78 5.69 4.20
CA ALA A 45 0.20 4.35 4.29
C ALA A 45 -1.16 4.29 3.61
N TYR A 46 -1.26 3.44 2.59
CA TYR A 46 -2.54 2.98 2.07
C TYR A 46 -3.00 1.84 2.96
N ALA A 47 -4.22 1.88 3.49
CA ALA A 47 -4.74 0.81 4.33
C ALA A 47 -6.22 0.55 4.07
N LEU A 48 -6.64 -0.69 4.33
CA LEU A 48 -8.04 -1.09 4.26
C LEU A 48 -8.76 -0.65 5.54
N TYR A 49 -9.76 0.22 5.39
CA TYR A 49 -10.63 0.68 6.46
C TYR A 49 -12.08 0.24 6.17
N GLY A 50 -12.51 -0.83 6.84
CA GLY A 50 -13.72 -1.56 6.45
C GLY A 50 -13.54 -2.22 5.09
N ASN A 51 -14.35 -1.82 4.10
CA ASN A 51 -14.25 -2.32 2.71
C ASN A 51 -13.59 -1.33 1.75
N ASN A 52 -13.09 -0.20 2.25
CA ASN A 52 -12.56 0.88 1.43
C ASN A 52 -11.07 1.07 1.68
N TRP A 53 -10.32 1.35 0.62
CA TRP A 53 -8.95 1.79 0.74
C TRP A 53 -8.90 3.28 1.08
N VAL A 54 -8.02 3.63 2.00
CA VAL A 54 -7.77 5.01 2.42
C VAL A 54 -6.27 5.27 2.53
N LEU A 55 -5.87 6.51 2.36
CA LEU A 55 -4.51 7.01 2.53
C LEU A 55 -4.40 7.74 3.86
N PHE A 56 -3.47 7.29 4.70
CA PHE A 56 -3.00 7.95 5.91
C PHE A 56 -1.67 8.63 5.66
N ASP A 57 -1.58 9.90 6.06
CA ASP A 57 -0.40 10.75 5.93
C ASP A 57 -0.13 11.43 7.29
N ASP A 58 0.86 10.89 8.01
CA ASP A 58 1.28 11.30 9.35
C ASP A 58 0.13 11.59 10.34
N LEU A 59 0.06 12.84 10.80
CA LEU A 59 -0.84 13.35 11.84
C LEU A 59 -2.05 14.06 11.23
N LEU A 60 -2.28 13.95 9.92
CA LEU A 60 -3.49 14.50 9.33
C LEU A 60 -4.70 13.84 9.99
N ALA A 61 -5.55 14.67 10.60
CA ALA A 61 -6.71 14.20 11.37
C ALA A 61 -7.71 13.41 10.52
N ASN A 62 -7.68 13.59 9.20
CA ASN A 62 -8.54 12.91 8.24
C ASN A 62 -7.70 12.07 7.28
N PHE A 63 -8.18 10.87 6.98
CA PHE A 63 -7.67 10.06 5.89
C PHE A 63 -8.30 10.49 4.56
N THR A 64 -7.60 10.22 3.46
CA THR A 64 -8.12 10.46 2.11
C THR A 64 -8.66 9.15 1.54
N HIS A 65 -9.89 9.13 1.04
CA HIS A 65 -10.39 7.98 0.28
C HIS A 65 -9.62 7.83 -1.03
N VAL A 66 -9.25 6.60 -1.36
CA VAL A 66 -8.52 6.31 -2.59
C VAL A 66 -9.26 5.27 -3.42
N ASN A 67 -9.01 5.28 -4.72
CA ASN A 67 -9.57 4.31 -5.66
C ASN A 67 -8.50 3.33 -6.14
N GLU A 68 -8.95 2.30 -6.86
CA GLU A 68 -8.12 1.23 -7.38
C GLU A 68 -7.05 1.68 -8.40
N ASP A 69 -7.23 2.86 -9.02
CA ASP A 69 -6.31 3.47 -9.96
C ASP A 69 -5.24 4.36 -9.28
N SER A 70 -5.29 4.49 -7.95
CA SER A 70 -4.32 5.29 -7.20
C SER A 70 -2.91 4.75 -7.41
N ILE A 71 -1.98 5.64 -7.80
CA ILE A 71 -0.62 5.27 -8.13
C ILE A 71 0.21 5.14 -6.86
N ILE A 72 0.80 3.96 -6.66
CA ILE A 72 1.55 3.61 -5.46
C ILE A 72 2.98 3.25 -5.83
N ASN A 73 3.94 3.80 -5.07
CA ASN A 73 5.31 3.35 -5.07
C ASN A 73 5.55 2.50 -3.81
N PRO A 74 5.39 1.17 -3.90
CA PRO A 74 5.33 0.30 -2.74
C PRO A 74 6.71 0.11 -2.11
N THR A 75 6.81 0.28 -0.80
CA THR A 75 8.00 -0.10 -0.02
C THR A 75 7.75 -1.36 0.80
N ILE A 76 6.55 -1.48 1.41
CA ILE A 76 6.15 -2.63 2.23
C ILE A 76 4.70 -2.96 1.93
N CYS A 77 4.38 -4.24 1.75
CA CYS A 77 3.00 -4.73 1.69
C CYS A 77 2.68 -5.54 2.95
N LEU A 78 1.55 -5.24 3.59
CA LEU A 78 1.08 -5.87 4.81
C LEU A 78 -0.05 -6.84 4.49
N TYR A 79 0.15 -8.10 4.82
CA TYR A 79 -0.80 -9.18 4.61
C TYR A 79 -1.20 -9.80 5.95
N VAL A 80 -2.49 -10.04 6.15
CA VAL A 80 -3.02 -10.70 7.35
C VAL A 80 -3.62 -12.05 6.99
N LYS A 81 -3.39 -13.05 7.84
CA LYS A 81 -3.94 -14.39 7.65
C LYS A 81 -5.47 -14.33 7.70
N GLN A 82 -6.12 -14.80 6.64
CA GLN A 82 -7.58 -14.95 6.60
C GLN A 82 -7.96 -16.07 7.57
N LYS A 83 -8.74 -15.75 8.61
CA LYS A 83 -9.34 -16.78 9.45
C LYS A 83 -10.42 -17.48 8.62
N ILE A 84 -10.36 -18.81 8.57
CA ILE A 84 -11.47 -19.62 8.08
C ILE A 84 -12.55 -19.54 9.17
N GLN A 85 -13.70 -18.97 8.84
CA GLN A 85 -14.89 -18.98 9.70
C GLN A 85 -15.58 -20.34 9.61
#